data_AF-A0A317J9T6-F1
#
_entry.id   AF-A0A317J9T6-F1
#
_cell.length_a   1.000
_cell.length_b   1.000
_cell.length_c   1.000
_cell.angle_alpha   90.00
_cell.angle_beta   90.00
_cell.angle_gamma   90.00
#
_symmetry.space_group_name_H-M   'P 1'
#
loop_
_entity.id
_entity.type
_entity.pdbx_description
1 polymer ?
#
loop_
_entity_poly.entity_id
_entity_poly.type
_entity_poly.pdbx_seq_one_letter_code
_entity_poly.pdbx_strand_id
1 'polypeptide(L)'
;MDNELPLDSPKAPEPSNDFDLGTWLGMRRAFGMMAGKASAADAECLRRIRDDKLYLGKAATWPEFCAQYLGASRTSVNRFIHYLEEFGPDYFHLTQFTRITPEMYRVIAPQMKPEGIEFDGEIIPLTPQNAHRVTAAVSELRRRAEPLERAEPTREDAYLALERCVNDLVTRVEALPRRLSAEMELALASHMQRLRESVARVGVVL
;
A
#
# COMPACT_ATOMS: atom_id res chain seq x y z
N MET A 1 34.49 10.26 -60.95
CA MET A 1 33.04 10.12 -60.70
C MET A 1 32.92 9.56 -59.30
N ASP A 2 32.89 10.50 -58.37
CA ASP A 2 32.57 10.31 -56.96
C ASP A 2 31.18 9.67 -56.84
N ASN A 3 31.08 8.60 -56.06
CA ASN A 3 29.80 8.07 -55.61
C ASN A 3 29.92 7.68 -54.14
N GLU A 4 29.83 8.70 -53.28
CA GLU A 4 29.44 8.52 -51.88
C GLU A 4 27.95 8.15 -51.83
N LEU A 5 27.59 7.13 -51.05
CA LEU A 5 26.31 6.93 -50.35
C LEU A 5 26.33 5.55 -49.61
N PRO A 6 25.62 5.40 -48.50
CA PRO A 6 26.15 5.66 -47.16
C PRO A 6 26.20 4.38 -46.30
N LEU A 7 27.08 4.41 -45.29
CA LEU A 7 27.12 3.43 -44.20
C LEU A 7 25.84 3.52 -43.37
N ASP A 8 24.83 2.74 -43.71
CA ASP A 8 23.69 2.48 -42.84
C ASP A 8 24.19 1.61 -41.67
N SER A 9 24.61 2.29 -40.61
CA SER A 9 24.92 1.63 -39.35
C SER A 9 23.60 1.13 -38.76
N PRO A 10 23.44 -0.17 -38.44
CA PRO A 10 22.21 -0.64 -37.82
C PRO A 10 22.02 0.09 -36.50
N LYS A 11 20.99 0.95 -36.50
CA LYS A 11 20.44 1.68 -35.37
C LYS A 11 20.38 0.75 -34.15
N ALA A 12 20.96 1.21 -33.03
CA ALA A 12 20.92 0.51 -31.76
C ALA A 12 19.50 -0.01 -31.48
N PRO A 13 19.33 -1.23 -30.94
CA PRO A 13 18.00 -1.78 -30.72
C PRO A 13 17.21 -0.81 -29.85
N GLU A 14 16.15 -0.24 -30.42
CA GLU A 14 15.16 0.47 -29.63
C GLU A 14 14.67 -0.49 -28.55
N PRO A 15 14.51 -0.04 -27.29
CA PRO A 15 14.02 -0.92 -26.24
C PRO A 15 12.63 -1.39 -26.66
N SER A 16 12.56 -2.61 -27.18
CA SER A 16 11.33 -3.31 -27.48
C SER A 16 10.65 -3.53 -26.14
N ASN A 17 9.80 -2.56 -25.77
CA ASN A 17 8.90 -2.65 -24.64
C ASN A 17 7.69 -3.51 -25.03
N ASP A 18 7.96 -4.63 -25.71
CA ASP A 18 6.99 -5.64 -26.10
C ASP A 18 6.58 -6.38 -24.83
N PHE A 19 5.81 -5.64 -24.04
CA PHE A 19 5.11 -6.12 -22.89
C PHE A 19 4.07 -7.10 -23.41
N ASP A 20 4.46 -8.39 -23.35
CA ASP A 20 3.70 -9.49 -23.89
C ASP A 20 2.24 -9.43 -23.44
N LEU A 21 1.36 -9.27 -24.42
CA LEU A 21 -0.09 -9.20 -24.23
C LEU A 21 -0.62 -10.45 -23.50
N GLY A 22 0.04 -11.60 -23.68
CA GLY A 22 -0.25 -12.85 -22.96
C GLY A 22 0.07 -12.75 -21.47
N THR A 23 1.26 -12.24 -21.15
CA THR A 23 1.69 -11.92 -19.80
C THR A 23 0.71 -10.94 -19.12
N TRP A 24 0.27 -9.89 -19.82
CA TRP A 24 -0.72 -8.93 -19.29
C TRP A 24 -2.13 -9.51 -19.09
N LEU A 25 -2.61 -10.34 -20.01
CA LEU A 25 -3.92 -10.98 -19.90
C LEU A 25 -3.96 -12.02 -18.76
N GLY A 26 -2.85 -12.71 -18.51
CA GLY A 26 -2.66 -13.54 -17.32
C GLY A 26 -2.71 -12.71 -16.02
N MET A 27 -2.01 -11.57 -16.00
CA MET A 27 -1.97 -10.65 -14.88
C MET A 27 -3.34 -10.01 -14.56
N ARG A 28 -4.10 -9.56 -15.57
CA ARG A 28 -5.44 -8.97 -15.35
C ARG A 28 -6.41 -9.95 -14.67
N ARG A 29 -6.26 -11.25 -14.95
CA ARG A 29 -7.06 -12.31 -14.31
C ARG A 29 -6.62 -12.58 -12.87
N ALA A 30 -5.34 -12.41 -12.55
CA ALA A 30 -4.82 -12.47 -11.18
C ALA A 30 -5.24 -11.25 -10.34
N PHE A 31 -5.13 -10.04 -10.89
CA PHE A 31 -5.51 -8.79 -10.19
C PHE A 31 -7.03 -8.57 -10.08
N GLY A 32 -7.83 -9.15 -10.97
CA GLY A 32 -9.30 -9.17 -10.83
C GLY A 32 -9.80 -9.88 -9.55
N MET A 33 -8.93 -10.60 -8.83
CA MET A 33 -9.19 -11.21 -7.52
C MET A 33 -8.76 -10.33 -6.33
N MET A 34 -8.49 -9.03 -6.51
CA MET A 34 -8.26 -8.04 -5.42
C MET A 34 -9.51 -7.77 -4.54
N ALA A 35 -10.33 -8.80 -4.34
CA ALA A 35 -11.37 -8.96 -3.33
C ALA A 35 -10.92 -10.01 -2.27
N GLY A 36 -9.64 -9.99 -1.86
CA GLY A 36 -9.20 -10.60 -0.59
C GLY A 36 -8.09 -11.66 -0.62
N LYS A 37 -7.39 -11.91 -1.73
CA LYS A 37 -6.29 -12.90 -1.79
C LYS A 37 -5.11 -12.50 -2.68
N ALA A 38 -4.69 -11.24 -2.63
CA ALA A 38 -3.53 -10.83 -3.42
C ALA A 38 -2.24 -11.40 -2.79
N SER A 39 -1.41 -12.06 -3.60
CA SER A 39 -0.23 -12.82 -3.17
C SER A 39 1.07 -11.99 -3.21
N ALA A 40 2.15 -12.52 -2.63
CA ALA A 40 3.47 -11.90 -2.74
C ALA A 40 3.94 -11.78 -4.20
N ALA A 41 3.61 -12.76 -5.04
CA ALA A 41 3.94 -12.74 -6.46
C ALA A 41 3.20 -11.61 -7.20
N ASP A 42 1.95 -11.35 -6.83
CA ASP A 42 1.18 -10.22 -7.38
C ASP A 42 1.80 -8.88 -6.98
N ALA A 43 2.24 -8.75 -5.72
CA ALA A 43 2.91 -7.55 -5.22
C ALA A 43 4.25 -7.31 -5.91
N GLU A 44 5.04 -8.37 -6.11
CA GLU A 44 6.34 -8.32 -6.80
C GLU A 44 6.17 -7.91 -8.26
N CYS A 45 5.16 -8.47 -8.92
CA CYS A 45 4.80 -8.09 -10.28
C CYS A 45 4.45 -6.59 -10.37
N LEU A 46 3.63 -6.08 -9.45
CA LEU A 46 3.26 -4.66 -9.43
C LEU A 46 4.47 -3.76 -9.16
N ARG A 47 5.37 -4.19 -8.27
CA ARG A 47 6.63 -3.51 -8.00
C ARG A 47 7.47 -3.39 -9.26
N ARG A 48 7.68 -4.50 -9.97
CA ARG A 48 8.43 -4.52 -11.23
C ARG A 48 7.82 -3.60 -12.30
N ILE A 49 6.50 -3.66 -12.50
CA ILE A 49 5.82 -2.79 -13.47
C ILE A 49 6.04 -1.30 -13.14
N ARG A 50 5.98 -0.94 -11.85
CA ARG A 50 6.20 0.43 -11.37
C ARG A 50 7.65 0.86 -11.55
N ASP A 51 8.59 0.06 -11.07
CA ASP A 51 10.00 0.41 -10.94
C ASP A 51 10.70 0.41 -12.30
N ASP A 52 10.42 -0.59 -13.15
CA ASP A 52 10.91 -0.67 -14.54
C ASP A 52 10.11 0.22 -15.50
N LYS A 53 9.09 0.94 -14.99
CA LYS A 53 8.19 1.82 -15.76
C LYS A 53 7.50 1.14 -16.95
N LEU A 54 7.26 -0.17 -16.87
CA LEU A 54 6.61 -0.96 -17.93
C LEU A 54 5.19 -0.43 -18.24
N TYR A 55 4.55 0.23 -17.26
CA TYR A 55 3.25 0.87 -17.44
C TYR A 55 3.22 1.93 -18.56
N LEU A 56 4.37 2.51 -18.94
CA LEU A 56 4.46 3.51 -20.01
C LEU A 56 4.04 2.99 -21.38
N GLY A 57 4.03 1.66 -21.58
CA GLY A 57 3.48 1.05 -22.79
C GLY A 57 1.94 1.12 -22.89
N LYS A 58 1.24 1.53 -21.81
CA LYS A 58 -0.24 1.53 -21.73
C LYS A 58 -0.85 2.81 -21.16
N ALA A 59 -0.12 3.56 -20.33
CA ALA A 59 -0.59 4.80 -19.72
C ALA A 59 0.57 5.79 -19.58
N ALA A 60 0.29 7.09 -19.68
CA ALA A 60 1.31 8.13 -19.56
C ALA A 60 1.82 8.26 -18.11
N THR A 61 0.98 7.90 -17.13
CA THR A 61 1.32 8.02 -15.71
C THR A 61 0.95 6.76 -14.92
N TRP A 62 1.68 6.52 -13.82
CA TRP A 62 1.38 5.44 -12.88
C TRP A 62 -0.03 5.50 -12.28
N PRO A 63 -0.54 6.67 -11.80
CA PRO A 63 -1.93 6.75 -11.33
C PRO A 63 -2.96 6.41 -12.41
N GLU A 64 -2.75 6.85 -13.65
CA GLU A 64 -3.61 6.50 -14.78
C GLU A 64 -3.61 4.99 -15.04
N PHE A 65 -2.43 4.36 -15.01
CA PHE A 65 -2.29 2.92 -15.13
C PHE A 65 -3.10 2.17 -14.05
N CYS A 66 -2.95 2.59 -12.79
CA CYS A 66 -3.65 1.98 -11.67
C CYS A 66 -5.18 2.06 -11.84
N ALA A 67 -5.68 3.24 -12.18
CA ALA A 67 -7.11 3.47 -12.31
C ALA A 67 -7.72 2.71 -13.51
N GLN A 68 -7.11 2.83 -14.69
CA GLN A 68 -7.68 2.30 -15.94
C GLN A 68 -7.44 0.80 -16.13
N TYR A 69 -6.30 0.27 -15.68
CA TYR A 69 -5.90 -1.11 -15.99
C TYR A 69 -5.89 -2.04 -14.78
N LEU A 70 -5.71 -1.53 -13.56
CA LEU A 70 -5.78 -2.33 -12.33
C LEU A 70 -7.11 -2.19 -11.58
N GLY A 71 -7.95 -1.21 -11.95
CA GLY A 71 -9.22 -0.93 -11.27
C GLY A 71 -9.05 -0.50 -9.81
N ALA A 72 -7.89 0.05 -9.45
CA ALA A 72 -7.53 0.41 -8.08
C ALA A 72 -6.88 1.78 -8.02
N SER A 73 -6.96 2.45 -6.85
CA SER A 73 -6.27 3.73 -6.67
C SER A 73 -4.76 3.53 -6.61
N ARG A 74 -3.98 4.51 -7.09
CA ARG A 74 -2.51 4.56 -6.93
C ARG A 74 -2.10 4.28 -5.49
N THR A 75 -2.80 4.88 -4.53
CA THR A 75 -2.51 4.73 -3.10
C THR A 75 -2.70 3.28 -2.65
N SER A 76 -3.77 2.61 -3.09
CA SER A 76 -4.05 1.21 -2.78
C SER A 76 -2.97 0.28 -3.34
N VAL A 77 -2.56 0.51 -4.59
CA VAL A 77 -1.52 -0.30 -5.27
C VAL A 77 -0.15 -0.07 -4.63
N ASN A 78 0.23 1.18 -4.37
CA ASN A 78 1.50 1.49 -3.72
C ASN A 78 1.59 0.92 -2.31
N ARG A 79 0.49 0.95 -1.55
CA ARG A 79 0.42 0.34 -0.22
C ARG A 79 0.66 -1.18 -0.30
N PHE A 80 0.12 -1.83 -1.33
CA PHE A 80 0.30 -3.26 -1.53
C PHE A 80 1.76 -3.63 -1.85
N ILE A 81 2.42 -2.84 -2.70
CA ILE A 81 3.87 -2.98 -2.97
C ILE A 81 4.68 -2.73 -1.70
N HIS A 82 4.32 -1.70 -0.93
CA HIS A 82 5.00 -1.37 0.32
C HIS A 82 4.96 -2.51 1.34
N TYR A 83 3.85 -3.24 1.47
CA TYR A 83 3.78 -4.40 2.35
C TYR A 83 4.76 -5.51 1.96
N LEU A 84 5.04 -5.68 0.66
CA LEU A 84 6.07 -6.61 0.21
C LEU A 84 7.48 -6.11 0.54
N GLU A 85 7.74 -4.83 0.34
CA GLU A 85 9.03 -4.22 0.67
C GLU A 85 9.31 -4.25 2.18
N GLU A 86 8.29 -4.02 3.01
CA GLU A 86 8.41 -3.95 4.47
C GLU A 86 8.44 -5.33 5.12
N PHE A 87 7.54 -6.24 4.73
CA PHE A 87 7.31 -7.51 5.43
C PHE A 87 7.75 -8.74 4.64
N GLY A 88 8.06 -8.59 3.36
CA GLY A 88 8.39 -9.70 2.50
C GLY A 88 7.21 -10.64 2.20
N PRO A 89 7.49 -11.81 1.60
CA PRO A 89 6.47 -12.75 1.16
C PRO A 89 5.69 -13.41 2.30
N ASP A 90 6.28 -13.52 3.49
CA ASP A 90 5.70 -14.22 4.64
C ASP A 90 4.39 -13.57 5.12
N TYR A 91 4.29 -12.24 5.02
CA TYR A 91 3.05 -11.51 5.30
C TYR A 91 1.91 -11.94 4.39
N PHE A 92 2.17 -12.06 3.08
CA PHE A 92 1.17 -12.51 2.11
C PHE A 92 0.83 -13.98 2.26
N HIS A 93 1.78 -14.80 2.71
CA HIS A 93 1.49 -16.19 3.03
C HIS A 93 0.57 -16.31 4.25
N LEU A 94 0.89 -15.59 5.33
CA LEU A 94 0.08 -15.58 6.55
C LEU A 94 -1.36 -15.05 6.32
N THR A 95 -1.51 -13.98 5.54
CA THR A 95 -2.83 -13.38 5.24
C THR A 95 -3.79 -14.32 4.49
N GLN A 96 -3.29 -15.40 3.89
CA GLN A 96 -4.14 -16.45 3.28
C GLN A 96 -4.83 -17.33 4.34
N PHE A 97 -4.28 -17.41 5.55
CA PHE A 97 -4.78 -18.25 6.63
C PHE A 97 -5.52 -17.45 7.71
N THR A 98 -5.12 -16.19 7.92
CA THR A 98 -5.73 -15.32 8.94
C THR A 98 -5.82 -13.88 8.47
N ARG A 99 -6.87 -13.17 8.88
CA ARG A 99 -6.96 -11.72 8.66
C ARG A 99 -6.05 -11.02 9.66
N ILE A 100 -4.99 -10.40 9.16
CA ILE A 100 -4.03 -9.66 9.97
C ILE A 100 -3.78 -8.29 9.35
N THR A 101 -3.70 -7.25 10.18
CA THR A 101 -3.31 -5.91 9.71
C THR A 101 -1.79 -5.76 9.75
N PRO A 102 -1.21 -4.80 9.02
CA PRO A 102 0.23 -4.52 9.07
C PRO A 102 0.76 -4.30 10.48
N GLU A 103 0.03 -3.58 11.32
CA GLU A 103 0.40 -3.28 12.70
C GLU A 103 0.46 -4.56 13.54
N MET A 104 -0.53 -5.44 13.36
CA MET A 104 -0.55 -6.75 14.03
C MET A 104 0.59 -7.64 13.53
N TYR A 105 0.92 -7.58 12.24
CA TYR A 105 2.01 -8.36 11.68
C TYR A 105 3.36 -7.94 12.27
N ARG A 106 3.64 -6.64 12.39
CA ARG A 106 4.88 -6.12 13.02
C ARG A 106 5.11 -6.70 14.41
N VAL A 107 4.05 -6.88 15.17
CA VAL A 107 4.10 -7.43 16.53
C VAL A 107 4.49 -8.90 16.55
N ILE A 108 3.96 -9.70 15.62
CA ILE A 108 4.22 -11.15 15.57
C ILE A 108 5.41 -11.52 14.69
N ALA A 109 5.91 -10.60 13.85
CA ALA A 109 7.01 -10.84 12.91
C ALA A 109 8.25 -11.48 13.56
N PRO A 110 8.66 -11.14 14.81
CA PRO A 110 9.78 -11.82 15.48
C PRO A 110 9.57 -13.32 15.69
N GLN A 111 8.32 -13.78 15.74
CA GLN A 111 7.94 -15.19 15.93
C GLN A 111 7.75 -15.93 14.60
N MET A 112 7.86 -15.25 13.46
CA MET A 112 7.77 -15.89 12.15
C MET A 112 9.09 -16.61 11.83
N LYS A 113 9.00 -17.87 11.44
CA LYS A 113 10.08 -18.71 10.94
C LYS A 113 9.78 -19.15 9.50
N PRO A 114 10.80 -19.55 8.73
CA PRO A 114 10.58 -20.09 7.38
C PRO A 114 9.59 -21.26 7.34
N GLU A 115 9.55 -22.08 8.39
CA GLU A 115 8.70 -23.26 8.48
C GLU A 115 7.30 -22.96 9.03
N GLY A 116 7.07 -21.80 9.64
CA GLY A 116 5.79 -21.45 10.25
C GLY A 116 5.86 -20.38 11.34
N ILE A 117 4.80 -20.26 12.13
CA ILE A 117 4.76 -19.35 13.28
C ILE A 117 5.21 -20.08 14.54
N GLU A 118 6.19 -19.54 15.25
CA GLU A 118 6.62 -20.03 16.56
C GLU A 118 5.62 -19.59 17.64
N PHE A 119 5.12 -20.55 18.41
CA PHE A 119 4.19 -20.31 19.51
C PHE A 119 4.43 -21.32 20.63
N ASP A 120 4.73 -20.82 21.85
CA ASP A 120 5.02 -21.64 23.04
C ASP A 120 6.10 -22.72 22.82
N GLY A 121 7.12 -22.41 22.00
CA GLY A 121 8.23 -23.31 21.69
C GLY A 121 7.92 -24.36 20.61
N GLU A 122 6.72 -24.34 20.03
CA GLU A 122 6.33 -25.15 18.87
C GLU A 122 6.27 -24.28 17.61
N ILE A 123 6.75 -24.80 16.47
CA ILE A 123 6.53 -24.17 15.16
C ILE A 123 5.26 -24.73 14.56
N ILE A 124 4.28 -23.87 14.29
CA ILE A 124 3.02 -24.21 13.63
C ILE A 124 3.14 -23.90 12.14
N PRO A 125 3.16 -24.92 11.25
CA PRO A 125 3.27 -24.70 9.82
C PRO A 125 2.07 -23.95 9.25
N LEU A 126 2.34 -23.01 8.34
CA LEU A 126 1.32 -22.24 7.61
C LEU A 126 0.67 -23.09 6.50
N THR A 127 -0.22 -23.99 6.92
CA THR A 127 -0.96 -24.89 6.06
C THR A 127 -2.47 -24.76 6.30
N PRO A 128 -3.33 -25.10 5.31
CA PRO A 128 -4.78 -25.03 5.50
C PRO A 128 -5.28 -25.85 6.69
N GLN A 129 -4.65 -26.99 6.97
CA GLN A 129 -4.97 -27.88 8.09
C GLN A 129 -4.72 -27.19 9.44
N ASN A 130 -3.68 -26.35 9.51
CA ASN A 130 -3.31 -25.61 10.71
C ASN A 130 -3.93 -24.21 10.80
N ALA A 131 -4.76 -23.77 9.84
CA ALA A 131 -5.28 -22.41 9.78
C ALA A 131 -5.94 -21.93 11.09
N HIS A 132 -6.69 -22.82 11.75
CA HIS A 132 -7.30 -22.54 13.05
C HIS A 132 -6.25 -22.33 14.16
N ARG A 133 -5.20 -23.17 14.20
CA ARG A 133 -4.09 -23.06 15.15
C ARG A 133 -3.26 -21.81 14.92
N VAL A 134 -2.98 -21.49 13.65
CA VAL A 134 -2.29 -20.25 13.25
C VAL A 134 -3.09 -19.03 13.70
N THR A 135 -4.40 -19.02 13.47
CA THR A 135 -5.28 -17.92 13.91
C THR A 135 -5.27 -17.76 15.43
N ALA A 136 -5.33 -18.87 16.17
CA ALA A 136 -5.28 -18.86 17.63
C ALA A 136 -3.93 -18.36 18.14
N ALA A 137 -2.82 -18.86 17.59
CA ALA A 137 -1.46 -18.45 17.94
C ALA A 137 -1.23 -16.95 17.68
N VAL A 138 -1.65 -16.44 16.52
CA VAL A 138 -1.58 -15.00 16.20
C VAL A 138 -2.38 -14.17 17.20
N SER A 139 -3.59 -14.61 17.54
CA SER A 139 -4.45 -13.91 18.51
C SER A 139 -3.82 -13.86 19.91
N GLU A 140 -3.19 -14.95 20.33
CA GLU A 140 -2.56 -15.05 21.65
C GLU A 140 -1.21 -14.32 21.72
N LEU A 141 -0.37 -14.41 20.67
CA LEU A 141 0.84 -13.61 20.55
C LEU A 141 0.52 -12.12 20.58
N ARG A 142 -0.56 -11.72 19.90
CA ARG A 142 -1.09 -10.35 20.00
C ARG A 142 -1.48 -10.03 21.43
N ARG A 143 -2.29 -10.85 22.10
CA ARG A 143 -2.71 -10.60 23.48
C ARG A 143 -1.53 -10.44 24.45
N ARG A 144 -0.44 -11.19 24.23
CA ARG A 144 0.78 -11.12 25.05
C ARG A 144 1.64 -9.90 24.75
N ALA A 145 1.60 -9.41 23.51
CA ALA A 145 2.36 -8.25 23.07
C ALA A 145 1.59 -6.94 23.14
N GLU A 146 0.26 -6.98 23.25
CA GLU A 146 -0.52 -5.87 23.79
C GLU A 146 -0.01 -5.64 25.22
N PRO A 147 0.52 -4.45 25.55
CA PRO A 147 0.81 -4.12 26.93
C PRO A 147 -0.45 -4.37 27.75
N LEU A 148 -0.31 -5.05 28.90
CA LEU A 148 -1.39 -5.31 29.86
C LEU A 148 -2.18 -4.04 30.24
N GLU A 149 -1.61 -2.89 29.93
CA GLU A 149 -2.27 -1.60 29.93
C GLU A 149 -2.41 -1.12 28.49
N ARG A 150 -3.62 -1.24 27.94
CA ARG A 150 -4.11 -0.15 27.09
C ARG A 150 -4.24 1.05 28.04
N ALA A 151 -3.13 1.67 28.42
CA ALA A 151 -3.14 2.96 29.06
C ALA A 151 -4.01 3.81 28.13
N GLU A 152 -5.10 4.36 28.66
CA GLU A 152 -5.90 5.31 27.89
C GLU A 152 -4.90 6.31 27.31
N PRO A 153 -4.94 6.58 25.98
CA PRO A 153 -3.99 7.47 25.36
C PRO A 153 -3.94 8.72 26.21
N THR A 154 -2.75 9.04 26.71
CA THR A 154 -2.60 10.17 27.60
C THR A 154 -3.08 11.42 26.85
N ARG A 155 -3.41 12.48 27.58
CA ARG A 155 -3.79 13.76 26.94
C ARG A 155 -2.71 14.22 25.95
N GLU A 156 -1.45 13.88 26.21
CA GLU A 156 -0.30 14.13 25.36
C GLU A 156 -0.30 13.26 24.09
N ASP A 157 -0.60 11.97 24.20
CA ASP A 157 -0.76 11.08 23.03
C ASP A 157 -1.90 11.52 22.11
N ALA A 158 -3.03 11.93 22.71
CA ALA A 158 -4.18 12.47 21.98
C ALA A 158 -3.83 13.77 21.26
N TYR A 159 -3.02 14.63 21.89
CA TYR A 159 -2.53 15.87 21.28
C TYR A 159 -1.56 15.59 20.12
N LEU A 160 -0.58 14.71 20.30
CA LEU A 160 0.36 14.32 19.24
C LEU A 160 -0.35 13.67 18.05
N ALA A 161 -1.39 12.86 18.30
CA ALA A 161 -2.22 12.31 17.23
C ALA A 161 -3.01 13.39 16.47
N LEU A 162 -3.55 14.38 17.20
CA LEU A 162 -4.23 15.53 16.60
C LEU A 162 -3.25 16.38 15.77
N GLU A 163 -2.05 16.66 16.30
CA GLU A 163 -1.00 17.41 15.62
C GLU A 163 -0.61 16.76 14.29
N ARG A 164 -0.33 15.44 14.29
CA ARG A 164 -0.05 14.69 13.06
C ARG A 164 -1.21 14.80 12.06
N CYS A 165 -2.45 14.63 12.52
CA CYS A 165 -3.63 14.71 11.66
C CYS A 165 -3.79 16.10 11.01
N VAL A 166 -3.52 17.17 11.77
CA VAL A 166 -3.56 18.55 11.28
C VAL A 166 -2.45 18.78 10.25
N ASN A 167 -1.23 18.34 10.51
CA ASN A 167 -0.11 18.47 9.57
C ASN A 167 -0.41 17.73 8.26
N ASP A 168 -0.92 16.49 8.34
CA ASP A 168 -1.35 15.74 7.16
C ASP A 168 -2.49 16.41 6.38
N LEU A 169 -3.39 17.11 7.08
CA LEU A 169 -4.46 17.88 6.45
C LEU A 169 -3.88 19.10 5.72
N VAL A 170 -2.95 19.83 6.34
CA VAL A 170 -2.26 20.97 5.71
C VAL A 170 -1.56 20.53 4.43
N THR A 171 -0.75 19.47 4.48
CA THR A 171 -0.07 18.94 3.29
C THR A 171 -1.06 18.55 2.18
N ARG A 172 -2.21 17.99 2.53
CA ARG A 172 -3.25 17.65 1.54
C ARG A 172 -3.92 18.87 0.94
N VAL A 173 -4.16 19.91 1.73
CA VAL A 173 -4.71 21.19 1.25
C VAL A 173 -3.71 21.89 0.32
N GLU A 174 -2.42 21.90 0.66
CA GLU A 174 -1.36 22.45 -0.18
C GLU A 174 -1.20 21.71 -1.52
N ALA A 175 -1.50 20.41 -1.54
CA ALA A 175 -1.49 19.58 -2.73
C ALA A 175 -2.75 19.74 -3.61
N LEU A 176 -3.75 20.54 -3.18
CA LEU A 176 -4.96 20.75 -3.98
C LEU A 176 -4.63 21.51 -5.28
N PRO A 177 -5.39 21.25 -6.37
CA PRO A 177 -5.24 22.01 -7.60
C PRO A 177 -5.47 23.51 -7.36
N ARG A 178 -4.69 24.37 -8.03
CA ARG A 178 -4.80 25.84 -7.92
C ARG A 178 -6.16 26.43 -8.36
N ARG A 179 -7.05 25.61 -8.93
CA ARG A 179 -8.41 26.00 -9.32
C ARG A 179 -9.38 24.97 -8.78
N LEU A 180 -10.08 25.36 -7.72
CA LEU A 180 -11.22 24.62 -7.19
C LEU A 180 -12.51 25.15 -7.84
N SER A 181 -13.58 24.36 -7.87
CA SER A 181 -14.88 24.89 -8.26
C SER A 181 -15.45 25.75 -7.13
N ALA A 182 -16.34 26.70 -7.44
CA ALA A 182 -16.98 27.55 -6.42
C ALA A 182 -17.71 26.73 -5.33
N GLU A 183 -18.27 25.58 -5.70
CA GLU A 183 -18.90 24.64 -4.76
C GLU A 183 -17.88 24.00 -3.81
N MET A 184 -16.73 23.55 -4.34
CA MET A 184 -15.64 22.98 -3.54
C MET A 184 -14.99 24.03 -2.63
N GLU A 185 -14.85 25.27 -3.11
CA GLU A 185 -14.35 26.40 -2.30
C GLU A 185 -15.29 26.70 -1.14
N LEU A 186 -16.60 26.80 -1.40
CA LEU A 186 -17.60 27.05 -0.36
C LEU A 186 -17.66 25.91 0.67
N ALA A 187 -17.57 24.66 0.20
CA ALA A 187 -17.51 23.50 1.08
C ALA A 187 -16.25 23.55 1.94
N LEU A 188 -15.07 23.78 1.37
CA LEU A 188 -13.82 23.86 2.13
C LEU A 188 -13.84 24.98 3.17
N ALA A 189 -14.31 26.17 2.80
CA ALA A 189 -14.49 27.29 3.72
C ALA A 189 -15.42 26.93 4.89
N SER A 190 -16.53 26.23 4.61
CA SER A 190 -17.47 25.77 5.65
C SER A 190 -16.84 24.76 6.61
N HIS A 191 -16.00 23.84 6.12
CA HIS A 191 -15.27 22.90 6.97
C HIS A 191 -14.23 23.61 7.85
N MET A 192 -13.50 24.58 7.29
CA MET A 192 -12.53 25.37 8.04
C MET A 192 -13.21 26.21 9.14
N GLN A 193 -14.38 26.77 8.87
CA GLN A 193 -15.15 27.51 9.87
C GLN A 193 -15.58 26.60 11.04
N ARG A 194 -16.12 25.41 10.74
CA ARG A 194 -16.48 24.42 11.76
C ARG A 194 -15.28 23.95 12.59
N LEU A 195 -14.10 23.84 11.96
CA LEU A 195 -12.87 23.53 12.66
C LEU A 195 -12.48 24.66 13.63
N ARG A 196 -12.50 25.92 13.17
CA ARG A 196 -12.24 27.09 14.02
C ARG A 196 -13.16 27.15 15.22
N GLU A 197 -14.47 26.96 15.02
CA GLU A 197 -15.46 26.94 16.10
C GLU A 197 -15.21 25.80 17.10
N SER A 198 -14.73 24.65 16.61
CA SER A 198 -14.39 23.52 17.48
C SER A 198 -13.14 23.78 18.31
N VAL A 199 -12.13 24.45 17.74
CA VAL A 199 -10.92 24.86 18.46
C VAL A 199 -11.23 25.95 19.49
N ALA A 200 -12.08 26.91 19.14
CA ALA A 200 -12.52 27.97 20.07
C ALA A 200 -13.26 27.39 21.30
N ARG A 201 -14.05 26.33 21.12
CA ARG A 201 -14.74 25.63 22.23
C ARG A 201 -13.79 24.95 23.21
N VAL A 202 -12.55 24.67 22.80
CA VAL A 202 -11.51 24.09 23.67
C VAL A 202 -10.64 25.20 24.30
N GLY A 203 -11.00 26.48 24.11
CA GLY A 203 -10.35 27.63 24.74
C GLY A 203 -9.13 28.14 23.98
N VAL A 204 -8.86 27.64 22.78
CA VAL A 204 -7.78 28.12 21.91
C VAL A 204 -8.34 29.20 20.99
N VAL A 205 -7.78 30.42 21.09
CA VAL A 205 -8.18 31.56 20.26
C VAL A 205 -7.39 31.53 18.95
N LEU A 206 -8.10 31.45 17.82
CA LEU A 206 -7.59 31.47 16.44
C LEU A 206 -8.09 32.69 15.66
#